data_AF-A0A136J4L5-F1
#
_entry.id   AF-A0A136J4L5-F1
#
_cell.length_a   1.000
_cell.length_b   1.000
_cell.length_c   1.000
_cell.angle_alpha   90.00
_cell.angle_beta   90.00
_cell.angle_gamma   90.00
#
_symmetry.space_group_name_H-M   'P 1'
#
loop_
_entity.id
_entity.type
_entity.pdbx_description
1 polymer ?
#
loop_
_entity_poly.entity_id
_entity_poly.type
_entity_poly.pdbx_seq_one_letter_code
_entity_poly.pdbx_strand_id
1 'polypeptide(L)'
;MPRITPLRVVSLLPLTWLCLITTWLILPSPGLSRASREATVDASLRTGRAVTAAVRYSKSYGDAYWGSRPDGLLVDWKLESDHESDSVMLIIGLEKRVNLTEAALKGAQYFSEAAPAALGVSGLEGSRKPYVSELLGADVAAAEEDDLYIMPWFAWADKLLISYQFRHSRGSLKFRLYVPEPCVVQVWKDLSVLDRLTNPADIRDSDRETGLIATFSDIPVAHFAGANVRASIASIRITNLAGELPSRTWPIRYMIAQPLYIPVFFPLNIIRFFIIGPLSLTVFSAACVLAVLVKWQLAGRPPFREWIVQLPYMVFCCRTQSRKARRRGVWGPSGPMADEESGLLGKNPNTTFTTPFNPVFKPTKSRPRVFDRA
;
A
#
# COMPACT_ATOMS: atom_id res chain seq x y z
N MET A 1 4.15 41.05 6.25
CA MET A 1 4.11 39.64 5.75
C MET A 1 4.19 38.69 6.95
N PRO A 2 3.20 37.81 7.16
CA PRO A 2 3.24 36.86 8.27
C PRO A 2 4.43 35.90 8.11
N ARG A 3 5.27 35.77 9.14
CA ARG A 3 6.39 34.82 9.14
C ARG A 3 5.83 33.39 9.22
N ILE A 4 6.22 32.53 8.29
CA ILE A 4 5.92 31.10 8.32
C ILE A 4 6.83 30.49 9.38
N THR A 5 6.27 30.12 10.54
CA THR A 5 6.99 29.38 11.56
C THR A 5 6.73 27.87 11.37
N PRO A 6 7.70 26.99 11.65
CA PRO A 6 7.53 25.54 11.50
C PRO A 6 6.34 25.01 12.32
N LEU A 7 6.04 25.62 13.47
CA LEU A 7 4.86 25.31 14.28
C LEU A 7 3.54 25.56 13.53
N ARG A 8 3.46 26.62 12.71
CA ARG A 8 2.28 26.91 11.89
C ARG A 8 2.10 25.85 10.80
N VAL A 9 3.19 25.38 10.18
CA VAL A 9 3.12 24.31 9.18
C VAL A 9 2.62 23.00 9.81
N VAL A 10 3.15 22.64 10.99
CA VAL A 10 2.70 21.44 11.73
C VAL A 10 1.22 21.56 12.14
N SER A 11 0.77 22.76 12.53
CA SER A 11 -0.65 22.99 12.88
C SER A 11 -1.62 22.86 11.70
N LEU A 12 -1.13 22.91 10.46
CA LEU A 12 -1.95 22.69 9.26
C LEU A 12 -2.08 21.21 8.89
N LEU A 13 -1.20 20.33 9.40
CA LEU A 13 -1.26 18.89 9.09
C LEU A 13 -2.63 18.26 9.44
N PRO A 14 -3.25 18.52 10.61
CA PRO A 14 -4.58 17.98 10.91
C PRO A 14 -5.64 18.45 9.92
N LEU A 15 -5.55 19.70 9.45
CA LEU A 15 -6.49 20.23 8.45
C LEU A 15 -6.29 19.56 7.10
N THR A 16 -5.04 19.37 6.65
CA THR A 16 -4.73 18.62 5.42
C THR A 16 -5.23 17.18 5.52
N TRP A 17 -5.05 16.52 6.67
CA TRP A 17 -5.57 15.19 6.92
C TRP A 17 -7.10 15.13 6.89
N LEU A 18 -7.76 16.09 7.55
CA LEU A 18 -9.22 16.21 7.52
C LEU A 18 -9.72 16.41 6.09
N CYS A 19 -9.06 17.25 5.30
CA CYS A 19 -9.36 17.43 3.88
C CYS A 19 -9.19 16.13 3.10
N LEU A 20 -8.08 15.40 3.27
CA LEU A 20 -7.85 14.13 2.59
C LEU A 20 -8.92 13.08 2.95
N ILE A 21 -9.24 12.92 4.23
CA ILE A 21 -10.29 11.98 4.69
C ILE A 21 -11.65 12.40 4.12
N THR A 22 -11.99 13.68 4.20
CA THR A 22 -13.25 14.22 3.70
C THR A 22 -13.37 14.03 2.19
N THR A 23 -12.31 14.31 1.44
CA THR A 23 -12.26 14.05 0.00
C THR A 23 -12.40 12.56 -0.28
N TRP A 24 -11.68 11.68 0.43
CA TRP A 24 -11.77 10.23 0.21
C TRP A 24 -13.17 9.66 0.47
N LEU A 25 -13.85 10.14 1.53
CA LEU A 25 -15.22 9.76 1.85
C LEU A 25 -16.23 10.28 0.82
N ILE A 26 -16.14 11.57 0.46
CA ILE A 26 -17.15 12.24 -0.37
C ILE A 26 -16.95 11.99 -1.87
N LEU A 27 -15.72 11.66 -2.31
CA LEU A 27 -15.46 11.41 -3.72
C LEU A 27 -16.45 10.34 -4.21
N PRO A 28 -17.18 10.57 -5.32
CA PRO A 28 -18.11 9.58 -5.86
C PRO A 28 -17.32 8.42 -6.45
N SER A 29 -17.91 7.23 -6.54
CA SER A 29 -17.28 6.06 -7.16
C SER A 29 -18.11 5.55 -8.35
N PRO A 30 -18.33 6.36 -9.40
CA PRO A 30 -19.18 5.95 -10.50
C PRO A 30 -18.54 4.79 -11.26
N GLY A 31 -19.30 3.70 -11.44
CA GLY A 31 -18.94 2.63 -12.36
C GLY A 31 -18.88 3.13 -13.80
N LEU A 32 -18.15 2.42 -14.65
CA LEU A 32 -18.09 2.71 -16.09
C LEU A 32 -19.33 2.15 -16.80
N SER A 33 -19.91 2.92 -17.72
CA SER A 33 -20.93 2.39 -18.63
C SER A 33 -20.32 1.30 -19.52
N ARG A 34 -21.14 0.34 -19.98
CA ARG A 34 -20.66 -0.79 -20.80
C ARG A 34 -19.87 -0.34 -22.04
N ALA A 35 -20.38 0.64 -22.78
CA ALA A 35 -19.69 1.19 -23.95
C ALA A 35 -18.35 1.87 -23.60
N SER A 36 -18.32 2.65 -22.50
CA SER A 36 -17.07 3.29 -22.05
C SER A 36 -16.04 2.26 -21.60
N ARG A 37 -16.51 1.19 -20.94
CA ARG A 37 -15.68 0.08 -20.48
C ARG A 37 -15.03 -0.62 -21.66
N GLU A 38 -15.79 -1.05 -22.66
CA GLU A 38 -15.27 -1.77 -23.82
C GLU A 38 -14.22 -0.92 -24.56
N ALA A 39 -14.50 0.37 -24.77
CA ALA A 39 -13.53 1.30 -25.36
C ALA A 39 -12.26 1.48 -24.52
N THR A 40 -12.38 1.54 -23.19
CA THR A 40 -11.23 1.69 -22.28
C THR A 40 -10.34 0.45 -22.26
N VAL A 41 -10.95 -0.75 -22.24
CA VAL A 41 -10.24 -2.03 -22.30
C VAL A 41 -9.48 -2.14 -23.61
N ASP A 42 -10.17 -1.93 -24.74
CA ASP A 42 -9.58 -2.04 -26.07
C ASP A 42 -8.41 -1.06 -26.24
N ALA A 43 -8.60 0.22 -25.89
CA ALA A 43 -7.55 1.22 -25.98
C ALA A 43 -6.34 0.94 -25.06
N SER A 44 -6.58 0.45 -23.84
CA SER A 44 -5.50 0.19 -22.88
C SER A 44 -4.68 -1.03 -23.28
N LEU A 45 -5.33 -2.15 -23.61
CA LEU A 45 -4.63 -3.37 -23.99
C LEU A 45 -3.89 -3.22 -25.33
N ARG A 46 -4.47 -2.50 -26.31
CA ARG A 46 -3.81 -2.22 -27.61
C ARG A 46 -2.56 -1.35 -27.48
N THR A 47 -2.50 -0.50 -26.45
CA THR A 47 -1.32 0.32 -26.14
C THR A 47 -0.32 -0.40 -25.24
N GLY A 48 -0.54 -1.68 -24.93
CA GLY A 48 0.31 -2.47 -24.04
C GLY A 48 0.20 -2.09 -22.57
N ARG A 49 -0.81 -1.29 -22.19
CA ARG A 49 -1.08 -0.94 -20.80
C ARG A 49 -1.84 -2.06 -20.10
N ALA A 50 -1.54 -2.25 -18.82
CA ALA A 50 -2.27 -3.19 -18.00
C ALA A 50 -3.68 -2.68 -17.68
N VAL A 51 -4.66 -3.57 -17.68
CA VAL A 51 -6.03 -3.33 -17.23
C VAL A 51 -6.32 -4.29 -16.09
N THR A 52 -6.63 -3.75 -14.92
CA THR A 52 -7.10 -4.55 -13.78
C THR A 52 -8.60 -4.71 -13.84
N ALA A 53 -9.09 -5.94 -13.82
CA ALA A 53 -10.52 -6.26 -13.74
C ALA A 53 -10.81 -7.08 -12.48
N ALA A 54 -11.81 -6.65 -11.72
CA ALA A 54 -12.30 -7.35 -10.54
C ALA A 54 -13.29 -8.43 -10.95
N VAL A 55 -13.04 -9.69 -10.62
CA VAL A 55 -13.92 -10.82 -10.96
C VAL A 55 -14.39 -11.49 -9.68
N ARG A 56 -15.69 -11.79 -9.59
CA ARG A 56 -16.23 -12.49 -8.42
C ARG A 56 -15.58 -13.85 -8.28
N TYR A 57 -15.13 -14.16 -7.06
CA TYR A 57 -14.53 -15.46 -6.81
C TYR A 57 -15.57 -16.56 -7.02
N SER A 58 -15.13 -17.64 -7.62
CA SER A 58 -15.89 -18.86 -7.85
C SER A 58 -14.98 -20.02 -7.50
N LYS A 59 -15.54 -21.08 -6.91
CA LYS A 59 -14.80 -22.30 -6.60
C LYS A 59 -14.13 -22.92 -7.84
N SER A 60 -14.66 -22.63 -9.04
CA SER A 60 -14.07 -23.07 -10.31
C SER A 60 -12.70 -22.47 -10.61
N TYR A 61 -12.27 -21.41 -9.92
CA TYR A 61 -10.93 -20.84 -10.09
C TYR A 61 -9.84 -21.59 -9.31
N GLY A 62 -10.22 -22.50 -8.41
CA GLY A 62 -9.31 -23.27 -7.57
C GLY A 62 -9.52 -23.02 -6.08
N ASP A 63 -8.72 -23.71 -5.27
CA ASP A 63 -8.80 -23.65 -3.82
C ASP A 63 -8.23 -22.32 -3.30
N ALA A 64 -8.96 -21.70 -2.37
CA ALA A 64 -8.49 -20.50 -1.67
C ALA A 64 -7.32 -20.87 -0.74
N TYR A 65 -6.21 -20.14 -0.85
CA TYR A 65 -4.93 -20.55 -0.27
C TYR A 65 -4.86 -20.36 1.27
N TRP A 66 -5.84 -19.74 1.93
CA TRP A 66 -5.70 -19.30 3.34
C TRP A 66 -6.98 -19.27 4.19
N GLY A 67 -7.83 -20.29 4.14
CA GLY A 67 -8.91 -20.49 5.14
C GLY A 67 -10.11 -19.51 5.08
N SER A 68 -9.93 -18.27 4.64
CA SER A 68 -11.02 -17.40 4.15
C SER A 68 -11.10 -17.49 2.63
N ARG A 69 -12.32 -17.59 2.11
CA ARG A 69 -12.57 -17.49 0.67
C ARG A 69 -12.60 -16.02 0.33
N PRO A 70 -11.79 -15.53 -0.63
CA PRO A 70 -11.88 -14.16 -1.06
C PRO A 70 -13.24 -13.92 -1.73
N ASP A 71 -13.77 -12.70 -1.62
CA ASP A 71 -15.00 -12.32 -2.31
C ASP A 71 -14.75 -12.06 -3.80
N GLY A 72 -13.54 -11.60 -4.13
CA GLY A 72 -13.14 -11.36 -5.51
C GLY A 72 -11.66 -11.51 -5.77
N LEU A 73 -11.36 -11.64 -7.06
CA LEU A 73 -10.03 -11.71 -7.63
C LEU A 73 -9.80 -10.48 -8.49
N LEU A 74 -8.63 -9.85 -8.37
CA LEU A 74 -8.18 -8.76 -9.22
C LEU A 74 -7.23 -9.34 -10.25
N VAL A 75 -7.69 -9.39 -11.50
CA VAL A 75 -6.94 -9.95 -12.62
C VAL A 75 -6.38 -8.80 -13.45
N ASP A 76 -5.06 -8.72 -13.49
CA ASP A 76 -4.36 -7.80 -14.38
C ASP A 76 -4.23 -8.43 -15.76
N TRP A 77 -4.58 -7.67 -16.80
CA TRP A 77 -4.52 -8.06 -18.19
C TRP A 77 -3.56 -7.14 -18.91
N LYS A 78 -2.56 -7.68 -19.59
CA LYS A 78 -1.65 -6.89 -20.42
C LYS A 78 -1.27 -7.67 -21.67
N LEU A 79 -1.29 -7.00 -22.81
CA LEU A 79 -0.74 -7.55 -24.06
C LEU A 79 0.68 -7.01 -24.25
N GLU A 80 1.59 -7.87 -24.67
CA GLU A 80 2.98 -7.54 -24.94
C GLU A 80 3.41 -8.21 -26.23
N SER A 81 4.05 -7.45 -27.13
CA SER A 81 4.65 -8.00 -28.34
C SER A 81 6.05 -8.47 -28.00
N ASP A 82 6.31 -9.75 -28.21
CA ASP A 82 7.64 -10.31 -28.10
C ASP A 82 8.39 -10.07 -29.41
N HIS A 83 9.42 -9.22 -29.36
CA HIS A 83 10.23 -8.86 -30.53
C HIS A 83 11.14 -10.00 -31.01
N GLU A 84 11.46 -10.97 -30.15
CA GLU A 84 12.33 -12.09 -30.52
C GLU A 84 11.56 -13.15 -31.30
N SER A 85 10.31 -13.40 -30.90
CA SER A 85 9.47 -14.45 -31.49
C SER A 85 8.42 -13.94 -32.47
N ASP A 86 8.36 -12.62 -32.73
CA ASP A 86 7.31 -11.95 -33.52
C ASP A 86 5.90 -12.43 -33.09
N SER A 87 5.71 -12.64 -31.79
CA SER A 87 4.47 -13.19 -31.21
C SER A 87 3.80 -12.20 -30.25
N VAL A 88 2.49 -12.35 -30.03
CA VAL A 88 1.78 -11.61 -28.98
C VAL A 88 1.61 -12.48 -27.74
N MET A 89 2.15 -11.99 -26.65
CA MET A 89 2.03 -12.56 -25.31
C MET A 89 0.91 -11.86 -24.56
N LEU A 90 0.08 -12.66 -23.90
CA LEU A 90 -0.88 -12.22 -22.90
C LEU A 90 -0.27 -12.46 -21.52
N ILE A 91 -0.14 -11.38 -20.75
CA ILE A 91 0.20 -11.41 -19.34
C ILE A 91 -1.10 -11.34 -18.56
N ILE A 92 -1.36 -12.39 -17.76
CA ILE A 92 -2.53 -12.52 -16.89
C ILE A 92 -2.07 -12.56 -15.43
N GLY A 93 -2.76 -11.81 -14.58
CA GLY A 93 -2.43 -11.72 -13.16
C GLY A 93 -1.07 -11.05 -12.96
N LEU A 94 -0.35 -11.49 -11.94
CA LEU A 94 0.90 -10.85 -11.54
C LEU A 94 1.99 -11.06 -12.59
N GLU A 95 2.17 -12.28 -13.11
CA GLU A 95 3.33 -12.62 -13.95
C GLU A 95 3.08 -13.69 -15.03
N LYS A 96 1.89 -14.30 -15.11
CA LYS A 96 1.69 -15.45 -16.01
C LYS A 96 1.67 -15.00 -17.47
N ARG A 97 2.67 -15.42 -18.23
CA ARG A 97 2.78 -15.19 -19.68
C ARG A 97 2.18 -16.35 -20.46
N VAL A 98 1.38 -16.03 -21.47
CA VAL A 98 0.71 -16.98 -22.36
C VAL A 98 0.87 -16.52 -23.80
N ASN A 99 1.37 -17.38 -24.68
CA ASN A 99 1.54 -17.04 -26.10
C ASN A 99 0.20 -17.18 -26.84
N LEU A 100 -0.42 -16.05 -27.18
CA LEU A 100 -1.70 -16.03 -27.91
C LEU A 100 -1.53 -16.42 -29.37
N THR A 101 -0.41 -16.03 -30.00
CA THR A 101 -0.10 -16.38 -31.38
C THR A 101 0.08 -17.88 -31.52
N GLU A 102 0.79 -18.53 -30.58
CA GLU A 102 0.96 -19.99 -30.57
C GLU A 102 -0.37 -20.71 -30.37
N ALA A 103 -1.21 -20.24 -29.45
CA ALA A 103 -2.54 -20.83 -29.23
C ALA A 103 -3.42 -20.70 -30.48
N ALA A 104 -3.42 -19.54 -31.15
CA ALA A 104 -4.13 -19.31 -32.40
C ALA A 104 -3.58 -20.19 -33.54
N LEU A 105 -2.25 -20.34 -33.64
CA LEU A 105 -1.57 -21.22 -34.60
C LEU A 105 -1.99 -22.68 -34.42
N LYS A 106 -1.91 -23.20 -33.20
CA LYS A 106 -2.32 -24.58 -32.88
C LYS A 106 -3.78 -24.80 -33.25
N GLY A 107 -4.67 -23.90 -32.81
CA GLY A 107 -6.08 -24.01 -33.16
C GLY A 107 -6.32 -24.02 -34.68
N ALA A 108 -5.62 -23.17 -35.42
CA ALA A 108 -5.75 -23.12 -36.86
C ALA A 108 -5.16 -24.36 -37.59
N GLN A 109 -4.07 -24.95 -37.08
CA GLN A 109 -3.55 -26.23 -37.55
C GLN A 109 -4.57 -27.35 -37.38
N TYR A 110 -5.22 -27.43 -36.21
CA TYR A 110 -6.30 -28.39 -35.97
C TYR A 110 -7.47 -28.23 -36.96
N PHE A 111 -7.84 -26.99 -37.30
CA PHE A 111 -8.86 -26.74 -38.32
C PHE A 111 -8.42 -27.15 -39.73
N SER A 112 -7.13 -27.01 -40.07
CA SER A 112 -6.60 -27.40 -41.38
C SER A 112 -6.38 -28.90 -41.54
N GLU A 113 -5.93 -29.61 -40.50
CA GLU A 113 -5.66 -31.05 -40.52
C GLU A 113 -6.96 -31.87 -40.55
N ALA A 114 -8.02 -31.36 -39.91
CA ALA A 114 -9.35 -31.95 -40.00
C ALA A 114 -10.01 -31.81 -41.39
N ALA A 115 -9.41 -31.07 -42.33
CA ALA A 115 -10.07 -30.65 -43.56
C ALA A 115 -9.91 -31.55 -44.83
N PRO A 116 -8.92 -32.45 -45.04
CA PRO A 116 -8.83 -33.14 -46.34
C PRO A 116 -9.03 -34.67 -46.38
N ALA A 117 -9.44 -35.37 -45.31
CA ALA A 117 -9.74 -36.81 -45.40
C ALA A 117 -11.22 -37.15 -45.71
N ALA A 118 -12.11 -36.16 -45.77
CA ALA A 118 -13.54 -36.33 -46.09
C ALA A 118 -13.86 -36.15 -47.60
N LEU A 119 -12.88 -36.37 -48.48
CA LEU A 119 -13.12 -36.55 -49.91
C LEU A 119 -13.73 -37.94 -50.14
N GLY A 120 -15.05 -38.06 -50.00
CA GLY A 120 -15.78 -39.17 -50.60
C GLY A 120 -17.06 -39.67 -49.91
N VAL A 121 -17.33 -39.28 -48.66
CA VAL A 121 -18.56 -39.71 -47.97
C VAL A 121 -19.31 -38.49 -47.46
N SER A 122 -20.08 -37.89 -48.37
CA SER A 122 -21.15 -36.94 -48.09
C SER A 122 -22.14 -37.55 -47.09
N GLY A 123 -21.99 -37.23 -45.81
CA GLY A 123 -22.93 -37.67 -44.77
C GLY A 123 -22.40 -37.65 -43.33
N LEU A 124 -21.08 -37.57 -43.12
CA LEU A 124 -20.51 -37.40 -41.78
C LEU A 124 -19.94 -35.99 -41.68
N GLU A 125 -20.73 -35.09 -41.09
CA GLU A 125 -20.22 -33.87 -40.46
C GLU A 125 -19.19 -34.30 -39.41
N GLY A 126 -17.94 -34.48 -39.83
CA GLY A 126 -16.83 -34.76 -38.94
C GLY A 126 -16.75 -33.61 -37.94
N SER A 127 -17.19 -33.89 -36.71
CA SER A 127 -17.16 -32.96 -35.58
C SER A 127 -15.78 -32.30 -35.52
N ARG A 128 -15.74 -31.03 -35.91
CA ARG A 128 -14.53 -30.20 -35.86
C ARG A 128 -14.29 -29.89 -34.40
N LYS A 129 -13.50 -30.74 -33.74
CA LYS A 129 -13.18 -30.54 -32.33
C LYS A 129 -12.33 -29.27 -32.18
N PRO A 130 -12.81 -28.26 -31.45
CA PRO A 130 -12.06 -27.03 -31.21
C PRO A 130 -10.81 -27.31 -30.37
N TYR A 131 -9.76 -26.50 -30.55
CA TYR A 131 -8.56 -26.62 -29.72
C TYR A 131 -8.82 -26.11 -28.31
N VAL A 132 -8.44 -26.92 -27.32
CA VAL A 132 -8.49 -26.61 -25.89
C VAL A 132 -7.09 -26.82 -25.34
N SER A 133 -6.51 -25.80 -24.70
CA SER A 133 -5.21 -25.94 -24.06
C SER A 133 -5.26 -26.81 -22.80
N GLU A 134 -4.09 -27.19 -22.30
CA GLU A 134 -3.95 -27.68 -20.94
C GLU A 134 -4.41 -26.63 -19.90
N LEU A 135 -4.59 -27.08 -18.67
CA LEU A 135 -4.95 -26.24 -17.54
C LEU A 135 -3.79 -25.30 -17.18
N LEU A 136 -4.03 -24.00 -17.29
CA LEU A 136 -3.08 -22.96 -16.93
C LEU A 136 -3.47 -22.35 -15.57
N GLY A 137 -2.47 -22.00 -14.78
CA GLY A 137 -2.63 -21.26 -13.53
C GLY A 137 -1.92 -19.91 -13.60
N ALA A 138 -2.55 -18.87 -13.05
CA ALA A 138 -1.95 -17.56 -12.83
C ALA A 138 -2.18 -17.12 -11.38
N ASP A 139 -1.13 -16.58 -10.74
CA ASP A 139 -1.27 -15.89 -9.46
C ASP A 139 -1.92 -14.52 -9.69
N VAL A 140 -2.97 -14.26 -8.92
CA VAL A 140 -3.76 -13.03 -9.01
C VAL A 140 -3.89 -12.40 -7.63
N ALA A 141 -4.17 -11.10 -7.60
CA ALA A 141 -4.51 -10.44 -6.35
C ALA A 141 -5.88 -10.92 -5.88
N ALA A 142 -6.02 -11.18 -4.58
CA ALA A 142 -7.26 -11.61 -3.95
C ALA A 142 -7.69 -10.60 -2.90
N ALA A 143 -9.00 -10.42 -2.74
CA ALA A 143 -9.54 -9.40 -1.86
C ALA A 143 -10.89 -9.81 -1.27
N GLU A 144 -11.17 -9.27 -0.08
CA GLU A 144 -12.45 -9.36 0.62
C GLU A 144 -13.19 -8.03 0.49
N GLU A 145 -14.52 -8.09 0.37
CA GLU A 145 -15.39 -6.91 0.28
C GLU A 145 -15.59 -6.24 1.65
N ASP A 146 -15.61 -7.04 2.71
CA ASP A 146 -15.96 -6.62 4.08
C ASP A 146 -14.73 -6.21 4.91
N ASP A 147 -13.98 -5.22 4.45
CA ASP A 147 -12.90 -4.62 5.25
C ASP A 147 -13.38 -3.33 5.95
N LEU A 148 -12.86 -3.07 7.16
CA LEU A 148 -13.30 -1.95 8.02
C LEU A 148 -13.11 -0.56 7.37
N TYR A 149 -12.21 -0.48 6.39
CA TYR A 149 -11.84 0.74 5.67
C TYR A 149 -12.57 0.89 4.34
N ILE A 150 -13.58 0.06 4.08
CA ILE A 150 -14.31 0.07 2.81
C ILE A 150 -15.67 0.73 3.03
N MET A 151 -15.91 1.82 2.30
CA MET A 151 -17.21 2.50 2.37
C MET A 151 -18.23 1.78 1.48
N PRO A 152 -19.51 1.70 1.91
CA PRO A 152 -20.53 0.94 1.21
C PRO A 152 -20.85 1.49 -0.19
N TRP A 153 -20.64 2.79 -0.44
CA TRP A 153 -20.89 3.45 -1.72
C TRP A 153 -19.71 3.37 -2.71
N PHE A 154 -18.60 2.72 -2.35
CA PHE A 154 -17.53 2.49 -3.32
C PHE A 154 -17.96 1.44 -4.33
N ALA A 155 -17.53 1.62 -5.58
CA ALA A 155 -17.73 0.60 -6.61
C ALA A 155 -17.03 -0.69 -6.17
N TRP A 156 -17.63 -1.83 -6.48
CA TRP A 156 -17.18 -3.11 -5.97
C TRP A 156 -15.71 -3.41 -6.33
N ALA A 157 -15.28 -3.08 -7.55
CA ALA A 157 -13.87 -3.18 -7.96
C ALA A 157 -12.92 -2.32 -7.10
N ASP A 158 -13.33 -1.11 -6.72
CA ASP A 158 -12.53 -0.21 -5.87
C ASP A 158 -12.44 -0.77 -4.44
N LYS A 159 -13.51 -1.37 -3.91
CA LYS A 159 -13.50 -2.04 -2.60
C LYS A 159 -12.42 -3.12 -2.55
N LEU A 160 -12.40 -3.99 -3.56
CA LEU A 160 -11.41 -5.07 -3.64
C LEU A 160 -9.98 -4.55 -3.80
N LEU A 161 -9.77 -3.50 -4.61
CA LEU A 161 -8.46 -2.88 -4.77
C LEU A 161 -7.94 -2.28 -3.46
N ILE A 162 -8.81 -1.63 -2.70
CA ILE A 162 -8.48 -1.10 -1.37
C ILE A 162 -8.11 -2.25 -0.43
N SER A 163 -8.96 -3.28 -0.34
CA SER A 163 -8.73 -4.49 0.46
C SER A 163 -7.39 -5.15 0.15
N TYR A 164 -7.08 -5.35 -1.14
CA TYR A 164 -5.82 -5.90 -1.59
C TYR A 164 -4.62 -5.03 -1.19
N GLN A 165 -4.74 -3.71 -1.28
CA GLN A 165 -3.65 -2.80 -0.86
C GLN A 165 -3.35 -2.86 0.63
N PHE A 166 -4.33 -3.21 1.46
CA PHE A 166 -4.11 -3.42 2.89
C PHE A 166 -3.50 -4.79 3.18
N ARG A 167 -4.09 -5.85 2.61
CA ARG A 167 -3.78 -7.23 3.02
C ARG A 167 -2.74 -7.91 2.15
N HIS A 168 -2.52 -7.42 0.93
CA HIS A 168 -1.64 -8.01 -0.09
C HIS A 168 -1.93 -9.50 -0.33
N SER A 169 -3.19 -9.90 -0.17
CA SER A 169 -3.62 -11.29 -0.32
C SER A 169 -3.51 -11.76 -1.76
N ARG A 170 -3.10 -13.01 -1.95
CA ARG A 170 -2.96 -13.63 -3.28
C ARG A 170 -3.94 -14.78 -3.44
N GLY A 171 -4.38 -14.99 -4.67
CA GLY A 171 -5.20 -16.11 -5.10
C GLY A 171 -4.64 -16.76 -6.36
N SER A 172 -5.20 -17.90 -6.72
CA SER A 172 -4.87 -18.61 -7.97
C SER A 172 -6.06 -18.54 -8.91
N LEU A 173 -5.80 -18.21 -10.17
CA LEU A 173 -6.74 -18.23 -11.27
C LEU A 173 -6.40 -19.43 -12.17
N LYS A 174 -7.24 -20.46 -12.16
CA LYS A 174 -7.17 -21.58 -13.10
C LYS A 174 -8.02 -21.31 -14.34
N PHE A 175 -7.42 -21.44 -15.53
CA PHE A 175 -8.07 -21.15 -16.80
C PHE A 175 -7.53 -22.03 -17.93
N ARG A 176 -8.25 -22.08 -19.05
CA ARG A 176 -7.84 -22.73 -20.29
C ARG A 176 -8.05 -21.80 -21.47
N LEU A 177 -7.26 -22.00 -22.52
CA LEU A 177 -7.44 -21.34 -23.81
C LEU A 177 -8.31 -22.22 -24.68
N TYR A 178 -9.25 -21.59 -25.36
CA TYR A 178 -10.19 -22.24 -26.26
C TYR A 178 -10.21 -21.48 -27.59
N VAL A 179 -10.03 -22.20 -28.70
CA VAL A 179 -10.00 -21.60 -30.04
C VAL A 179 -11.20 -22.13 -30.83
N PRO A 180 -12.34 -21.41 -30.81
CA PRO A 180 -13.54 -21.82 -31.54
C PRO A 180 -13.40 -21.65 -33.05
N GLU A 181 -12.60 -20.67 -33.47
CA GLU A 181 -12.43 -20.25 -34.87
C GLU A 181 -10.97 -19.83 -35.07
N PRO A 182 -10.44 -19.94 -36.30
CA PRO A 182 -9.11 -19.43 -36.61
C PRO A 182 -8.95 -17.95 -36.18
N CYS A 183 -7.80 -17.62 -35.60
CA CYS A 183 -7.47 -16.26 -35.13
C CYS A 183 -8.32 -15.72 -33.96
N VAL A 184 -9.19 -16.54 -33.36
CA VAL A 184 -9.98 -16.18 -32.18
C VAL A 184 -9.57 -17.05 -30.99
N VAL A 185 -8.99 -16.44 -29.96
CA VAL A 185 -8.63 -17.13 -28.71
C VAL A 185 -9.53 -16.64 -27.59
N GLN A 186 -10.22 -17.56 -26.95
CA GLN A 186 -11.04 -17.31 -25.77
C GLN A 186 -10.35 -17.86 -24.52
N VAL A 187 -10.37 -17.09 -23.44
CA VAL A 187 -9.87 -17.49 -22.13
C VAL A 187 -11.07 -17.89 -21.28
N TRP A 188 -11.09 -19.14 -20.82
CA TRP A 188 -12.19 -19.72 -20.07
C TRP A 188 -11.76 -20.19 -18.70
N LYS A 189 -12.68 -20.19 -17.73
CA LYS A 189 -12.50 -20.88 -16.45
C LYS A 189 -12.30 -22.37 -16.69
N ASP A 190 -11.63 -23.04 -15.75
CA ASP A 190 -11.55 -24.49 -15.75
C ASP A 190 -12.95 -25.10 -15.51
N LEU A 191 -13.64 -25.39 -16.62
CA LEU A 191 -14.94 -26.01 -16.63
C LEU A 191 -14.79 -27.38 -17.27
N SER A 192 -15.30 -28.41 -16.59
CA SER A 192 -15.39 -29.77 -17.12
C SER A 192 -16.22 -29.87 -18.42
N VAL A 193 -17.02 -28.82 -18.71
CA VAL A 193 -17.76 -28.68 -19.97
C VAL A 193 -16.81 -28.57 -21.16
N LEU A 194 -15.66 -27.89 -21.02
CA LEU A 194 -14.69 -27.73 -22.12
C LEU A 194 -14.13 -29.07 -22.60
N ASP A 195 -13.96 -30.03 -21.70
CA ASP A 195 -13.48 -31.37 -22.04
C ASP A 195 -14.52 -32.19 -22.83
N ARG A 196 -15.80 -31.82 -22.73
CA ARG A 196 -16.93 -32.49 -23.39
C ARG A 196 -17.35 -31.81 -24.69
N LEU A 197 -16.85 -30.61 -24.98
CA LEU A 197 -17.23 -29.86 -26.18
C LEU A 197 -16.56 -30.45 -27.42
N THR A 198 -17.37 -31.14 -28.22
CA THR A 198 -17.02 -31.63 -29.55
C THR A 198 -17.33 -30.61 -30.64
N ASN A 199 -18.35 -29.77 -30.47
CA ASN A 199 -18.66 -28.68 -31.39
C ASN A 199 -18.80 -27.33 -30.67
N PRO A 200 -18.37 -26.21 -31.29
CA PRO A 200 -18.53 -24.87 -30.73
C PRO A 200 -20.00 -24.44 -30.60
N ALA A 201 -20.90 -25.04 -31.38
CA ALA A 201 -22.35 -24.81 -31.32
C ALA A 201 -23.00 -25.40 -30.04
N ASP A 202 -22.32 -26.31 -29.35
CA ASP A 202 -22.83 -26.94 -28.13
C ASP A 202 -22.68 -26.02 -26.90
N ILE A 203 -21.94 -24.92 -27.02
CA ILE A 203 -21.74 -23.95 -25.95
C ILE A 203 -22.99 -23.09 -25.79
N ARG A 204 -23.70 -23.27 -24.68
CA ARG A 204 -24.87 -22.44 -24.34
C ARG A 204 -24.43 -21.05 -23.91
N ASP A 205 -25.30 -20.06 -24.10
CA ASP A 205 -25.04 -18.69 -23.63
C ASP A 205 -24.84 -18.64 -22.11
N SER A 206 -25.53 -19.49 -21.35
CA SER A 206 -25.33 -19.63 -19.90
C SER A 206 -23.91 -20.10 -19.54
N ASP A 207 -23.32 -20.97 -20.36
CA ASP A 207 -21.96 -21.46 -20.14
C ASP A 207 -20.95 -20.34 -20.44
N ARG A 208 -21.23 -19.52 -21.48
CA ARG A 208 -20.44 -18.32 -21.77
C ARG A 208 -20.51 -17.31 -20.63
N GLU A 209 -21.70 -17.01 -20.11
CA GLU A 209 -21.86 -16.06 -19.00
C GLU A 209 -21.12 -16.49 -17.73
N THR A 210 -21.07 -17.80 -17.47
CA THR A 210 -20.44 -18.34 -16.25
C THR A 210 -18.95 -18.62 -16.42
N GLY A 211 -18.51 -18.99 -17.62
CA GLY A 211 -17.19 -19.55 -17.90
C GLY A 211 -16.25 -18.66 -18.71
N LEU A 212 -16.76 -17.78 -19.57
CA LEU A 212 -15.90 -16.94 -20.41
C LEU A 212 -15.28 -15.81 -19.60
N ILE A 213 -13.96 -15.65 -19.72
CA ILE A 213 -13.20 -14.60 -19.03
C ILE A 213 -12.80 -13.49 -20.01
N ALA A 214 -12.34 -13.83 -21.21
CA ALA A 214 -11.96 -12.84 -22.22
C ALA A 214 -11.98 -13.45 -23.62
N THR A 215 -12.24 -12.65 -24.65
CA THR A 215 -12.12 -13.05 -26.05
C THR A 215 -11.17 -12.11 -26.77
N PHE A 216 -10.17 -12.69 -27.44
CA PHE A 216 -9.21 -12.01 -28.29
C PHE A 216 -9.45 -12.45 -29.73
N SER A 217 -9.83 -11.52 -30.61
CA SER A 217 -10.01 -11.77 -32.04
C SER A 217 -8.95 -11.04 -32.86
N ASP A 218 -8.87 -11.40 -34.15
CA ASP A 218 -7.99 -10.76 -35.12
C ASP A 218 -6.50 -10.92 -34.75
N ILE A 219 -6.16 -12.07 -34.15
CA ILE A 219 -4.78 -12.41 -33.81
C ILE A 219 -4.03 -12.70 -35.11
N PRO A 220 -2.93 -11.97 -35.41
CA PRO A 220 -2.18 -12.17 -36.63
C PRO A 220 -1.47 -13.53 -36.59
N VAL A 221 -1.82 -14.40 -37.54
CA VAL A 221 -1.22 -15.72 -37.71
C VAL A 221 -0.48 -15.74 -39.06
N ALA A 222 0.85 -15.57 -39.01
CA ALA A 222 1.70 -15.42 -40.21
C ALA A 222 1.56 -16.57 -41.23
N HIS A 223 1.21 -17.78 -40.78
CA HIS A 223 1.05 -18.95 -41.65
C HIS A 223 -0.18 -18.92 -42.57
N PHE A 224 -1.18 -18.06 -42.34
CA PHE A 224 -2.37 -17.98 -43.22
C PHE A 224 -2.26 -16.94 -44.33
N ALA A 225 -1.27 -16.04 -44.29
CA ALA A 225 -1.18 -14.90 -45.21
C ALA A 225 0.00 -14.95 -46.19
N GLY A 226 0.90 -15.94 -46.11
CA GLY A 226 2.06 -16.04 -47.03
C GLY A 226 3.00 -14.83 -46.99
N ALA A 227 2.90 -13.99 -45.97
CA ALA A 227 3.61 -12.72 -45.83
C ALA A 227 4.22 -12.61 -44.43
N ASN A 228 5.40 -12.01 -44.34
CA ASN A 228 6.13 -11.69 -43.11
C ASN A 228 5.40 -10.59 -42.30
N VAL A 229 4.15 -10.86 -41.90
CA VAL A 229 3.35 -9.95 -41.08
C VAL A 229 3.78 -10.14 -39.64
N ARG A 230 4.56 -9.18 -39.12
CA ARG A 230 4.88 -9.11 -37.69
C ARG A 230 3.60 -9.04 -36.88
N ALA A 231 3.52 -9.84 -35.82
CA ALA A 231 2.36 -9.79 -34.94
C ALA A 231 2.29 -8.43 -34.23
N SER A 232 1.24 -7.66 -34.52
CA SER A 232 1.03 -6.34 -33.91
C SER A 232 -0.10 -6.41 -32.90
N ILE A 233 0.14 -5.87 -31.70
CA ILE A 233 -0.88 -5.77 -30.65
C ILE A 233 -2.06 -4.90 -31.12
N ALA A 234 -1.80 -3.91 -31.97
CA ALA A 234 -2.79 -2.95 -32.43
C ALA A 234 -3.92 -3.57 -33.28
N SER A 235 -3.67 -4.72 -33.92
CA SER A 235 -4.70 -5.40 -34.72
C SER A 235 -5.66 -6.24 -33.87
N ILE A 236 -5.23 -6.67 -32.69
CA ILE A 236 -6.04 -7.54 -31.82
C ILE A 236 -7.22 -6.76 -31.30
N ARG A 237 -8.42 -7.33 -31.42
CA ARG A 237 -9.65 -6.77 -30.85
C ARG A 237 -10.02 -7.58 -29.62
N ILE A 238 -10.25 -6.89 -28.51
CA ILE A 238 -10.65 -7.52 -27.25
C ILE A 238 -12.15 -7.36 -27.07
N THR A 239 -12.85 -8.47 -26.87
CA THR A 239 -14.29 -8.50 -26.58
C THR A 239 -14.55 -9.31 -25.31
N ASN A 240 -15.66 -9.00 -24.63
CA ASN A 240 -16.16 -9.79 -23.49
C ASN A 240 -15.13 -10.01 -22.36
N LEU A 241 -14.31 -9.02 -22.02
CA LEU A 241 -13.48 -9.09 -20.82
C LEU A 241 -14.40 -9.12 -19.58
N ALA A 242 -14.35 -10.19 -18.80
CA ALA A 242 -15.16 -10.40 -17.61
C ALA A 242 -14.67 -9.54 -16.42
N GLY A 243 -15.55 -9.39 -15.43
CA GLY A 243 -15.28 -8.63 -14.20
C GLY A 243 -15.86 -7.24 -14.20
N GLU A 244 -15.47 -6.39 -13.26
CA GLU A 244 -15.80 -4.97 -13.18
C GLU A 244 -14.50 -4.17 -13.22
N LEU A 245 -14.51 -3.04 -13.93
CA LEU A 245 -13.35 -2.16 -13.95
C LEU A 245 -13.39 -1.19 -12.75
N PRO A 246 -12.23 -0.72 -12.29
CA PRO A 246 -12.15 0.32 -11.27
C PRO A 246 -12.89 1.59 -11.71
N SER A 247 -13.36 2.36 -10.74
CA SER A 247 -14.02 3.63 -11.00
C SER A 247 -13.04 4.62 -11.65
N ARG A 248 -13.56 5.62 -12.36
CA ARG A 248 -12.72 6.71 -12.91
C ARG A 248 -11.97 7.50 -11.83
N THR A 249 -12.49 7.46 -10.60
CA THR A 249 -11.90 8.14 -9.45
C THR A 249 -10.85 7.32 -8.74
N TRP A 250 -10.67 6.04 -9.11
CA TRP A 250 -9.72 5.13 -8.50
C TRP A 250 -8.30 5.71 -8.38
N PRO A 251 -7.69 6.33 -9.41
CA PRO A 251 -6.34 6.90 -9.27
C PRO A 251 -6.25 7.98 -8.18
N ILE A 252 -7.28 8.81 -8.04
CA ILE A 252 -7.35 9.84 -7.01
C ILE A 252 -7.49 9.18 -5.63
N ARG A 253 -8.37 8.18 -5.50
CA ARG A 253 -8.55 7.41 -4.27
C ARG A 253 -7.25 6.74 -3.85
N TYR A 254 -6.56 6.10 -4.77
CA TYR A 254 -5.29 5.44 -4.52
C TYR A 254 -4.24 6.43 -3.98
N MET A 255 -4.12 7.60 -4.63
CA MET A 255 -3.19 8.65 -4.18
C MET A 255 -3.54 9.21 -2.81
N ILE A 256 -4.83 9.34 -2.48
CA ILE A 256 -5.27 9.79 -1.15
C ILE A 256 -5.10 8.67 -0.12
N ALA A 257 -5.32 7.42 -0.51
CA ALA A 257 -5.21 6.29 0.39
C ALA A 257 -3.75 6.05 0.82
N GLN A 258 -2.77 6.31 -0.05
CA GLN A 258 -1.33 6.22 0.30
C GLN A 258 -0.92 6.96 1.60
N PRO A 259 -1.14 8.27 1.76
CA PRO A 259 -0.85 8.95 3.01
C PRO A 259 -1.79 8.52 4.15
N LEU A 260 -3.03 8.14 3.86
CA LEU A 260 -3.95 7.58 4.87
C LEU A 260 -3.49 6.18 5.38
N TYR A 261 -2.70 5.43 4.57
CA TYR A 261 -2.10 4.16 4.94
C TYR A 261 -0.97 4.30 5.95
N ILE A 262 -0.31 5.48 6.00
CA ILE A 262 0.64 5.78 7.07
C ILE A 262 -0.16 5.69 8.36
N PRO A 263 0.19 4.75 9.26
CA PRO A 263 -0.74 4.19 10.22
C PRO A 263 -1.53 5.28 10.90
N VAL A 264 -2.86 5.14 10.93
CA VAL A 264 -3.86 6.00 11.62
C VAL A 264 -3.40 6.43 13.04
N PHE A 265 -2.46 5.70 13.62
CA PHE A 265 -1.62 6.13 14.73
C PHE A 265 -1.02 7.53 14.57
N PHE A 266 -0.59 8.01 13.41
CA PHE A 266 0.05 9.32 13.27
C PHE A 266 -0.93 10.47 13.54
N PRO A 267 -2.11 10.58 12.88
CA PRO A 267 -3.10 11.60 13.23
C PRO A 267 -3.70 11.39 14.62
N LEU A 268 -3.95 10.15 15.07
CA LEU A 268 -4.43 9.91 16.45
C LEU A 268 -3.39 10.27 17.51
N ASN A 269 -2.11 9.99 17.27
CA ASN A 269 -1.03 10.40 18.18
C ASN A 269 -0.79 11.91 18.09
N ILE A 270 -0.95 12.55 16.94
CA ILE A 270 -0.93 14.02 16.82
C ILE A 270 -2.11 14.61 17.60
N ILE A 271 -3.33 14.14 17.41
CA ILE A 271 -4.50 14.58 18.20
C ILE A 271 -4.27 14.33 19.69
N ARG A 272 -3.75 13.16 20.06
CA ARG A 272 -3.41 12.84 21.45
C ARG A 272 -2.29 13.74 22.00
N PHE A 273 -1.28 14.09 21.21
CA PHE A 273 -0.16 14.90 21.64
C PHE A 273 -0.50 16.40 21.69
N PHE A 274 -1.31 16.89 20.75
CA PHE A 274 -1.66 18.31 20.60
C PHE A 274 -3.00 18.70 21.25
N ILE A 275 -3.91 17.76 21.50
CA ILE A 275 -5.19 18.02 22.19
C ILE A 275 -5.18 17.40 23.59
N ILE A 276 -4.94 16.10 23.71
CA ILE A 276 -4.94 15.42 25.02
C ILE A 276 -3.71 15.81 25.85
N GLY A 277 -2.56 16.04 25.24
CA GLY A 277 -1.34 16.52 25.90
C GLY A 277 -1.55 17.83 26.66
N PRO A 278 -1.95 18.93 25.99
CA PRO A 278 -2.23 20.19 26.68
C PRO A 278 -3.37 20.09 27.69
N LEU A 279 -4.45 19.36 27.36
CA LEU A 279 -5.57 19.17 28.27
C LEU A 279 -5.13 18.44 29.56
N SER A 280 -4.38 17.35 29.44
CA SER A 280 -3.85 16.59 30.58
C SER A 280 -2.86 17.41 31.41
N LEU A 281 -2.00 18.21 30.77
CA LEU A 281 -1.10 19.15 31.48
C LEU A 281 -1.89 20.22 32.24
N THR A 282 -3.00 20.70 31.67
CA THR A 282 -3.88 21.70 32.28
C THR A 282 -4.65 21.10 33.47
N VAL A 283 -5.17 19.88 33.32
CA VAL A 283 -5.85 19.16 34.41
C VAL A 283 -4.86 18.85 35.54
N PHE A 284 -3.65 18.40 35.21
CA PHE A 284 -2.60 18.12 36.19
C PHE A 284 -2.16 19.39 36.92
N SER A 285 -1.96 20.51 36.22
CA SER A 285 -1.57 21.77 36.84
C SER A 285 -2.68 22.31 37.74
N ALA A 286 -3.95 22.23 37.32
CA ALA A 286 -5.10 22.59 38.13
C ALA A 286 -5.19 21.72 39.40
N ALA A 287 -4.98 20.40 39.27
CA ALA A 287 -4.96 19.48 40.42
C ALA A 287 -3.81 19.82 41.39
N CYS A 288 -2.63 20.16 40.89
CA CYS A 288 -1.49 20.59 41.71
C CYS A 288 -1.80 21.90 42.45
N VAL A 289 -2.36 22.91 41.77
CA VAL A 289 -2.77 24.17 42.39
C VAL A 289 -3.82 23.92 43.48
N LEU A 290 -4.82 23.09 43.20
CA LEU A 290 -5.85 22.72 44.16
C LEU A 290 -5.26 22.01 45.38
N ALA A 291 -4.35 21.07 45.18
CA ALA A 291 -3.66 20.36 46.26
C ALA A 291 -2.85 21.33 47.15
N VAL A 292 -2.15 22.29 46.53
CA VAL A 292 -1.42 23.35 47.25
C VAL A 292 -2.39 24.23 48.05
N LEU A 293 -3.52 24.64 47.46
CA LEU A 293 -4.53 25.45 48.13
C LEU A 293 -5.20 24.71 49.29
N VAL A 294 -5.53 23.42 49.13
CA VAL A 294 -6.10 22.58 50.19
C VAL A 294 -5.10 22.44 51.33
N LYS A 295 -3.83 22.15 51.05
CA LYS A 295 -2.79 22.07 52.07
C LYS A 295 -2.55 23.41 52.78
N TRP A 296 -2.64 24.52 52.05
CA TRP A 296 -2.54 25.86 52.61
C TRP A 296 -3.70 26.19 53.54
N GLN A 297 -4.93 25.83 53.14
CA GLN A 297 -6.11 26.01 53.99
C GLN A 297 -6.04 25.14 55.25
N LEU A 298 -5.63 23.88 55.13
CA LEU A 298 -5.44 22.97 56.27
C LEU A 298 -4.33 23.44 57.22
N ALA A 299 -3.33 24.17 56.71
CA ALA A 299 -2.27 24.78 57.52
C ALA A 299 -2.70 26.06 58.24
N GLY A 300 -3.97 26.48 58.16
CA GLY A 300 -4.48 27.67 58.84
C GLY A 300 -4.24 28.97 58.08
N ARG A 301 -4.07 28.92 56.75
CA ARG A 301 -3.87 30.10 55.87
C ARG A 301 -2.69 31.00 56.27
N PRO A 302 -1.48 30.44 56.47
CA PRO A 302 -0.29 31.26 56.75
C PRO A 302 0.04 32.19 55.56
N PRO A 303 0.91 33.20 55.73
CA PRO A 303 1.38 34.03 54.62
C PRO A 303 1.90 33.15 53.46
N PHE A 304 1.18 33.16 52.33
CA PHE A 304 1.35 32.16 51.27
C PHE A 304 2.80 32.07 50.75
N ARG A 305 3.48 33.22 50.66
CA ARG A 305 4.86 33.33 50.17
C ARG A 305 5.87 32.65 51.08
N GLU A 306 5.70 32.71 52.39
CA GLU A 306 6.63 32.11 53.36
C GLU A 306 6.39 30.61 53.45
N TRP A 307 5.12 30.21 53.43
CA TRP A 307 4.70 28.82 53.48
C TRP A 307 5.12 28.03 52.22
N ILE A 308 4.96 28.61 51.02
CA ILE A 308 5.31 27.90 49.78
C ILE A 308 6.82 27.65 49.63
N VAL A 309 7.67 28.50 50.24
CA VAL A 309 9.13 28.34 50.23
C VAL A 309 9.58 27.19 51.14
N GLN A 310 8.77 26.82 52.12
CA GLN A 310 9.03 25.68 53.01
C GLN A 310 8.65 24.34 52.37
N LEU A 311 7.92 24.35 51.25
CA LEU A 311 7.56 23.11 50.55
C LEU A 311 8.81 22.50 49.88
N PRO A 312 9.08 21.20 50.09
CA PRO A 312 10.36 20.56 49.75
C PRO A 312 10.72 20.65 48.25
N TYR A 313 9.73 20.75 47.37
CA TYR A 313 9.93 20.89 45.93
C TYR A 313 10.37 22.30 45.49
N MET A 314 9.95 23.36 46.20
CA MET A 314 10.41 24.74 45.92
C MET A 314 11.80 25.01 46.49
N VAL A 315 12.18 24.34 47.59
CA VAL A 315 13.53 24.43 48.18
C VAL A 315 14.61 23.99 47.17
N PHE A 316 14.31 23.04 46.29
CA PHE A 316 15.25 22.57 45.25
C PHE A 316 15.42 23.59 44.11
N CYS A 317 14.33 24.22 43.66
CA CYS A 317 14.35 25.22 42.59
C CYS A 317 14.89 26.58 43.04
N CYS A 318 14.65 27.01 44.29
CA CYS A 318 15.08 28.32 44.80
C CYS A 318 16.51 28.31 45.38
N ARG A 319 17.06 27.14 45.78
CA ARG A 319 18.45 27.04 46.27
C ARG A 319 19.50 27.45 45.22
N THR A 320 19.22 27.27 43.93
CA THR A 320 20.15 27.62 42.85
C THR A 320 20.19 29.12 42.56
N GLN A 321 19.07 29.84 42.72
CA GLN A 321 19.04 31.32 42.59
C GLN A 321 19.68 32.02 43.79
N SER A 322 19.47 31.52 45.02
CA SER A 322 20.11 32.08 46.22
C SER A 322 21.64 31.99 46.18
N ARG A 323 22.19 30.89 45.64
CA ARG A 323 23.65 30.74 45.44
C ARG A 323 24.23 31.72 44.40
N LYS A 324 23.46 32.17 43.40
CA LYS A 324 23.90 33.19 42.44
C LYS A 324 23.79 34.61 43.00
N ALA A 325 22.79 34.90 43.84
CA ALA A 325 22.66 36.19 44.51
C ALA A 325 23.79 36.43 45.52
N ARG A 326 24.19 35.41 46.30
CA ARG A 326 25.34 35.47 47.22
C ARG A 326 26.72 35.55 46.55
N ARG A 327 26.82 35.40 45.23
CA ARG A 327 28.08 35.52 44.47
C ARG A 327 28.28 36.88 43.80
N ARG A 328 27.32 37.80 43.89
CA ARG A 328 27.59 39.20 43.58
C ARG A 328 28.24 39.83 44.81
N GLY A 329 29.55 39.63 44.94
CA GLY A 329 30.35 40.40 45.90
C GLY A 329 30.10 41.89 45.66
N VAL A 330 30.05 42.68 46.72
CA VAL A 330 29.95 44.13 46.62
C VAL A 330 31.30 44.63 46.10
N TRP A 331 31.32 45.21 44.91
CA TRP A 331 32.51 45.83 44.32
C TRP A 331 32.56 47.29 44.77
N GLY A 332 33.55 47.63 45.58
CA GLY A 332 33.90 49.03 45.84
C GLY A 332 34.74 49.60 44.68
N PRO A 333 34.97 50.93 44.64
CA PRO A 333 35.77 51.59 43.62
C PRO A 333 37.24 51.13 43.56
N SER A 334 37.70 50.30 44.51
CA SER A 334 39.04 49.73 44.60
C SER A 334 39.10 48.19 44.52
N GLY A 335 37.99 47.51 44.21
CA GLY A 335 37.95 46.05 44.04
C GLY A 335 37.02 45.31 45.03
N PRO A 336 37.01 43.96 45.01
CA PRO A 336 36.10 43.16 45.82
C PRO A 336 36.42 43.32 47.31
N MET A 337 35.47 43.80 48.10
CA MET A 337 35.61 43.82 49.56
C MET A 337 35.43 42.39 50.11
N ALA A 338 36.38 41.92 50.90
CA ALA A 338 36.21 40.72 51.70
C ALA A 338 35.31 41.08 52.91
N ASP A 339 34.21 40.37 53.09
CA ASP A 339 33.36 40.52 54.28
C ASP A 339 34.13 40.02 55.52
N GLU A 340 34.71 40.95 56.27
CA GLU A 340 35.45 40.69 57.52
C GLU A 340 34.59 40.03 58.63
N GLU A 341 33.25 40.01 58.48
CA GLU A 341 32.35 39.35 59.44
C GLU A 341 32.20 37.83 59.24
N SER A 342 32.75 37.26 58.16
CA SER A 342 32.75 35.81 57.95
C SER A 342 34.07 35.18 58.45
N GLY A 343 34.24 35.15 59.77
CA GLY A 343 35.40 34.62 60.50
C GLY A 343 35.77 33.16 60.18
N LEU A 344 36.35 32.91 59.02
CA LEU A 344 36.94 31.65 58.59
C LEU A 344 38.25 31.89 57.84
N LEU A 345 39.22 32.52 58.51
CA LEU A 345 40.63 32.40 58.20
C LEU A 345 41.41 32.17 59.48
N GLY A 346 41.90 30.95 59.65
CA GLY A 346 42.90 30.64 60.67
C GLY A 346 42.75 29.26 61.27
N LYS A 347 43.27 28.22 60.59
CA LYS A 347 43.93 27.04 61.19
C LYS A 347 44.43 26.08 60.11
N ASN A 348 45.71 26.20 59.74
CA ASN A 348 46.74 25.22 60.13
C ASN A 348 48.07 25.50 59.43
N PRO A 349 49.18 25.62 60.18
CA PRO A 349 50.53 25.59 59.63
C PRO A 349 51.14 24.18 59.72
N ASN A 350 52.07 23.93 58.79
CA ASN A 350 53.17 22.95 58.80
C ASN A 350 52.86 21.46 58.64
N THR A 351 53.15 20.94 57.44
CA THR A 351 54.02 19.76 57.27
C THR A 351 54.61 19.71 55.86
N THR A 352 55.90 20.09 55.81
CA THR A 352 57.04 19.47 55.12
C THR A 352 56.89 18.83 53.74
N PHE A 353 57.72 19.33 52.83
CA PHE A 353 58.15 18.75 51.55
C PHE A 353 58.60 17.28 51.65
N THR A 354 58.17 16.46 50.70
CA THR A 354 58.99 15.45 50.00
C THR A 354 58.24 14.93 48.76
N THR A 355 58.71 15.32 47.58
CA THR A 355 58.58 14.56 46.32
C THR A 355 59.59 13.39 46.36
N PRO A 356 59.40 12.24 45.66
CA PRO A 356 59.34 12.19 44.20
C PRO A 356 58.42 11.11 43.54
N PHE A 357 58.19 11.30 42.23
CA PHE A 357 58.01 10.29 41.17
C PHE A 357 57.01 9.12 41.37
N ASN A 358 55.94 9.06 40.57
CA ASN A 358 55.95 8.40 39.25
C ASN A 358 54.58 8.52 38.55
N PRO A 359 54.51 8.57 37.21
CA PRO A 359 53.29 8.81 36.45
C PRO A 359 52.62 7.50 36.04
N VAL A 360 51.30 7.40 36.25
CA VAL A 360 50.49 6.35 35.60
C VAL A 360 49.54 7.02 34.61
N PHE A 361 50.04 7.09 33.38
CA PHE A 361 49.25 7.07 32.15
C PHE A 361 48.23 5.92 32.18
N LYS A 362 47.01 6.17 31.66
CA LYS A 362 46.24 5.30 30.72
C LYS A 362 44.77 5.78 30.60
N PRO A 363 44.04 5.45 29.52
CA PRO A 363 44.17 6.13 28.23
C PRO A 363 42.81 6.56 27.64
N THR A 364 42.90 7.47 26.68
CA THR A 364 41.91 7.70 25.62
C THR A 364 41.56 6.38 24.91
N LYS A 365 40.27 6.02 24.88
CA LYS A 365 39.76 5.01 23.94
C LYS A 365 39.32 5.70 22.65
N SER A 366 40.23 5.71 21.69
CA SER A 366 39.97 5.83 20.26
C SER A 366 39.23 4.59 19.73
N ARG A 367 38.47 4.79 18.66
CA ARG A 367 37.76 3.80 17.83
C ARG A 367 38.63 2.62 17.38
N PRO A 368 37.98 1.57 16.87
CA PRO A 368 38.26 1.17 15.50
C PRO A 368 37.01 1.10 14.59
N ARG A 369 37.26 1.39 13.32
CA ARG A 369 36.43 1.03 12.15
C ARG A 369 36.79 -0.40 11.70
N VAL A 370 35.97 -0.89 10.76
CA VAL A 370 36.24 -1.93 9.75
C VAL A 370 35.76 -3.34 10.13
N PHE A 371 34.69 -3.78 9.46
CA PHE A 371 34.76 -4.93 8.56
C PHE A 371 33.83 -4.68 7.36
N ASP A 372 34.47 -4.49 6.22
CA ASP A 372 33.96 -4.83 4.89
C ASP A 372 34.16 -6.34 4.64
N ARG A 373 33.44 -6.83 3.62
CA ARG A 373 33.48 -8.15 2.94
C ARG A 373 32.41 -9.14 3.42
N ALA A 374 31.73 -9.88 2.55
CA ALA A 374 31.95 -10.18 1.13
C ALA A 374 30.61 -10.23 0.38
#